data_AF-A0A0N0SAI9-F1
#
_entry.id   AF-A0A0N0SAI9-F1
#
_cell.length_a   1.000
_cell.length_b   1.000
_cell.length_c   1.000
_cell.angle_alpha   90.00
_cell.angle_beta   90.00
_cell.angle_gamma   90.00
#
_symmetry.space_group_name_H-M   'P 1'
#
loop_
_entity.id
_entity.type
_entity.pdbx_description
1 polymer ?
#
loop_
_entity_poly.entity_id
_entity_poly.type
_entity_poly.pdbx_seq_one_letter_code
_entity_poly.pdbx_strand_id
1 'polypeptide(L)' 'MTGNEEQVRRAGAALETYTLSEAGWRASPSETLQRVLADLLHWCEATQRDFDRSLALARERYGEERAPQQP' A
#
# COMPACT_ATOMS: atom_id res chain seq x y z
N MET A 1 4.91 -12.97 6.48
CA MET A 1 3.95 -11.86 6.44
C MET A 1 4.76 -10.58 6.28
N THR A 2 4.71 -10.01 5.08
CA THR A 2 5.45 -8.79 4.75
C THR A 2 4.83 -7.61 5.48
N GLY A 3 5.63 -6.59 5.84
CA GLY A 3 5.12 -5.39 6.52
C GLY A 3 3.98 -4.69 5.76
N ASN A 4 3.84 -4.94 4.46
CA ASN A 4 2.73 -4.47 3.63
C ASN A 4 1.38 -5.10 4.07
N GLU A 5 1.31 -6.41 4.29
CA GLU A 5 0.05 -7.09 4.66
C GLU A 5 -0.51 -6.58 6.00
N GLU A 6 0.37 -6.31 6.97
CA GLU A 6 -0.02 -5.77 8.27
C GLU A 6 -0.51 -4.31 8.16
N GLN A 7 0.11 -3.51 7.29
CA GLN A 7 -0.27 -2.12 7.06
C GLN A 7 -1.58 -2.03 6.26
N VAL A 8 -1.79 -2.91 5.28
CA VAL A 8 -3.07 -3.06 4.55
C VAL A 8 -4.18 -3.50 5.50
N ARG A 9 -3.91 -4.46 6.39
CA ARG A 9 -4.86 -4.92 7.39
C ARG A 9 -5.22 -3.81 8.38
N ARG A 10 -4.23 -3.03 8.85
CA ARG A 10 -4.47 -1.86 9.71
C ARG A 10 -5.27 -0.77 9.02
N ALA A 11 -4.96 -0.45 7.76
CA ALA A 11 -5.71 0.52 6.98
C ALA A 11 -7.16 0.06 6.75
N GLY A 12 -7.37 -1.22 6.40
CA GLY A 12 -8.70 -1.82 6.27
C GLY A 12 -9.50 -1.78 7.58
N ALA A 13 -8.87 -2.14 8.70
CA ALA A 13 -9.49 -2.10 10.02
C ALA A 13 -9.78 -0.66 10.50
N ALA A 14 -8.91 0.30 10.17
CA ALA A 14 -9.12 1.73 10.47
C ALA A 14 -10.27 2.29 9.63
N LEU A 15 -10.32 1.95 8.35
CA LEU A 15 -11.45 2.27 7.48
C LEU A 15 -12.74 1.66 8.05
N GLU A 16 -12.79 0.39 8.41
CA GLU A 16 -13.98 -0.23 9.03
C GLU A 16 -14.37 0.44 10.36
N THR A 17 -13.40 0.72 11.23
CA THR A 17 -13.65 1.30 12.57
C THR A 17 -14.17 2.74 12.48
N TYR A 18 -13.61 3.54 11.58
CA TYR A 18 -13.99 4.95 11.46
C TYR A 18 -15.12 5.19 10.47
N THR A 19 -15.22 4.47 9.35
CA THR A 19 -16.32 4.63 8.37
C THR A 19 -17.66 4.07 8.86
N LEU A 20 -17.69 3.20 9.88
CA LEU A 20 -18.94 2.61 10.40
C LEU A 20 -19.44 3.19 11.72
N SER A 21 -18.69 4.08 12.39
CA SER A 21 -19.22 4.79 13.56
C SER A 21 -19.77 6.16 13.16
N GLU A 22 -21.08 6.21 12.91
CA GLU A 22 -21.82 7.46 12.64
C GLU A 22 -21.58 8.54 13.73
N ALA A 23 -21.31 8.10 14.96
CA ALA A 23 -20.97 8.96 16.09
C ALA A 23 -19.58 9.61 15.97
N GLY A 24 -18.57 8.86 15.52
CA GLY A 24 -17.21 9.38 15.31
C GLY A 24 -17.14 10.41 14.17
N TRP A 25 -17.85 10.13 13.07
CA TRP A 25 -17.98 11.09 11.96
C TRP A 25 -18.71 12.36 12.37
N ARG A 26 -19.77 12.26 13.17
CA ARG A 26 -20.50 13.46 13.65
C ARG A 26 -19.69 14.28 14.65
N ALA A 27 -18.86 13.64 15.48
CA ALA A 27 -18.09 14.31 16.51
C ALA A 27 -16.88 15.08 15.94
N SER A 28 -16.15 14.50 14.98
CA SER A 28 -14.97 15.14 14.38
C SER A 28 -14.76 14.71 12.92
N PRO A 29 -15.57 15.21 11.97
CA PRO A 29 -15.52 14.78 10.57
C PRO A 29 -14.20 15.15 9.88
N SER A 30 -13.62 16.32 10.19
CA SER A 30 -12.36 16.77 9.59
C SER A 30 -11.16 15.94 10.04
N GLU A 31 -11.07 15.61 11.33
CA GLU A 31 -10.00 14.76 11.87
C GLU A 31 -10.12 13.33 11.34
N THR A 32 -11.35 12.82 11.25
CA THR A 32 -11.63 11.49 10.67
C THR A 32 -11.20 11.44 9.21
N LEU A 33 -11.56 12.45 8.40
CA LEU A 33 -11.14 12.55 7.01
C LEU A 33 -9.61 12.67 6.87
N GLN A 34 -8.95 13.44 7.73
CA GLN A 34 -7.48 13.54 7.72
C GLN A 34 -6.80 12.20 7.99
N ARG A 35 -7.30 11.40 8.95
CA ARG A 35 -6.77 10.07 9.23
C ARG A 35 -6.95 9.12 8.05
N VAL A 36 -8.15 9.10 7.45
CA VAL A 36 -8.43 8.30 6.25
C VAL A 36 -7.50 8.68 5.10
N LEU A 37 -7.32 9.98 4.83
CA LEU A 37 -6.41 10.45 3.79
C LEU A 37 -4.96 10.07 4.07
N ALA A 38 -4.51 10.17 5.32
CA ALA A 38 -3.16 9.76 5.71
C ALA A 38 -2.94 8.26 5.50
N ASP A 39 -3.90 7.41 5.88
CA ASP A 39 -3.82 5.96 5.70
C ASP A 39 -3.81 5.57 4.22
N LEU A 40 -4.62 6.23 3.39
CA LEU A 40 -4.64 6.03 1.94
C LEU A 40 -3.30 6.43 1.29
N LEU A 41 -2.70 7.53 1.71
CA LEU A 41 -1.38 7.95 1.21
C LEU A 41 -0.29 6.94 1.56
N HIS A 42 -0.28 6.41 2.78
CA HIS A 42 0.65 5.36 3.18
C HIS A 42 0.46 4.08 2.36
N TRP A 43 -0.78 3.71 2.07
CA TRP A 43 -1.07 2.55 1.23
C TRP A 43 -0.58 2.74 -0.21
N CYS A 44 -0.80 3.93 -0.79
CA CYS A 44 -0.28 4.27 -2.12
C CYS A 44 1.24 4.17 -2.16
N GLU A 45 1.95 4.73 -1.17
CA GLU A 45 3.41 4.69 -1.09
C GLU A 45 3.94 3.24 -0.96
N ALA A 46 3.34 2.44 -0.08
CA ALA A 46 3.72 1.03 0.09
C ALA A 46 3.52 0.24 -1.21
N THR A 47 2.40 0.47 -1.90
CA THR A 47 2.07 -0.19 -3.17
C THR A 47 3.05 0.19 -4.28
N GLN A 48 3.41 1.49 -4.38
CA GLN A 48 4.41 1.95 -5.36
C GLN A 48 5.77 1.31 -5.14
N ARG A 49 6.24 1.24 -3.88
CA ARG A 49 7.52 0.61 -3.55
C ARG A 49 7.56 -0.87 -3.94
N ASP A 50 6.48 -1.61 -3.68
CA ASP A 50 6.41 -3.02 -4.03
C ASP A 50 6.32 -3.24 -5.55
N PHE A 51 5.64 -2.34 -6.27
CA PHE A 51 5.62 -2.33 -7.73
C PHE A 51 7.02 -2.08 -8.30
N ASP A 52 7.73 -1.05 -7.82
CA ASP A 52 9.08 -0.71 -8.27
C ASP A 52 10.06 -1.85 -8.02
N ARG A 53 9.95 -2.51 -6.85
CA ARG A 53 10.73 -3.70 -6.53
C ARG A 53 10.45 -4.84 -7.50
N SER A 54 9.18 -5.11 -7.78
CA SER A 54 8.77 -6.17 -8.71
C SER A 54 9.24 -5.87 -10.14
N LEU A 55 9.20 -4.60 -10.55
CA LEU A 55 9.68 -4.13 -11.84
C LEU A 55 11.21 -4.25 -11.96
N ALA A 56 11.96 -3.94 -10.90
CA ALA A 56 13.40 -4.13 -10.86
C ALA A 56 13.78 -5.60 -11.06
N LEU A 57 13.12 -6.51 -10.32
CA LEU A 57 13.33 -7.95 -10.45
C LEU A 57 12.97 -8.48 -11.85
N ALA A 58 11.89 -7.98 -12.45
CA ALA A 58 11.51 -8.35 -13.81
C ALA A 58 12.55 -7.88 -14.85
N ARG A 59 13.12 -6.67 -14.67
CA ARG A 59 14.17 -6.13 -15.53
C ARG A 59 15.48 -6.91 -15.41
N GLU A 60 15.86 -7.31 -14.20
CA GLU A 60 17.02 -8.16 -13.96
C GLU A 60 16.86 -9.50 -14.69
N ARG A 61 15.74 -10.20 -14.49
CA ARG A 61 15.45 -11.47 -15.19
C ARG A 61 15.45 -11.30 -16.70
N TYR A 62 14.85 -10.23 -17.22
CA TYR A 62 14.87 -9.96 -18.65
C TYR A 62 16.28 -9.67 -19.18
N GLY A 63 17.13 -9.01 -18.39
CA GLY A 63 18.54 -8.78 -18.69
C GLY A 63 19.36 -10.07 -18.69
N GLU A 64 19.11 -10.97 -17.74
CA GLU A 64 19.70 -12.31 -17.66
C GLU A 64 19.26 -13.19 -18.84
N GLU A 65 17.99 -13.14 -19.24
CA GLU A 65 17.47 -13.84 -20.42
C GLU A 65 18.05 -13.31 -21.74
N ARG A 66 18.46 -12.03 -21.78
CA ARG A 66 19.09 -11.41 -22.96
C ARG A 66 20.62 -11.42 -22.95
N ALA A 67 21.26 -11.76 -21.83
CA ALA A 67 22.69 -12.07 -21.79
C ALA A 67 22.84 -13.44 -22.47
N PRO A 68 23.27 -13.48 -23.74
CA PRO A 68 23.03 -14.62 -24.59
C PRO A 68 23.79 -15.85 -24.08
N GLN A 69 23.18 -17.01 -24.30
CA GLN A 69 23.90 -18.24 -24.60
C GLN A 69 24.91 -17.92 -25.72
N GLN A 70 26.11 -17.54 -25.33
CA GLN A 70 27.25 -17.53 -26.25
C GLN A 70 27.59 -19.01 -26.51
N PRO A 71 27.67 -19.44 -27.78
CA PRO A 71 28.12 -20.78 -28.12
C PRO A 71 29.55 -21.05 -27.66
#